data_AF-A0A9K3HJT8-F1
#
_entry.id   AF-A0A9K3HJT8-F1
#
_cell.length_a   1.000
_cell.length_b   1.000
_cell.length_c   1.000
_cell.angle_alpha   90.00
_cell.angle_beta   90.00
_cell.angle_gamma   90.00
#
_symmetry.space_group_name_H-M   'P 1'
#
loop_
_entity.id
_entity.type
_entity.pdbx_description
1 polymer ?
#
loop_
_entity_poly.entity_id
_entity_poly.type
_entity_poly.pdbx_seq_one_letter_code
_entity_poly.pdbx_strand_id
1 'polypeptide(L)'
;MKADKKWVFTLFFTAFISIIIFITSIYNFSSSYTLTNSHKPISTVHRGTGYPPAFAYYISGSRGDGDRIFRLLLAVYHPRNRYLLHIGTEGSDDERMSLSFALDYPLVTQDDMSHAFSSISRDANFIDHTSDLGWKEGQRITPIVVDPGIYLARRAQIFRATEKRPLPNAFKVFTGSPWVILSRSFLEYCIFAWDNLPRTLLMYVNNVILAEEVYFHTVICNSPDFKNTTVNADLRYMVWDDPPKMEPLFLNKSNYDEMVESGAAFARQFAKNDPVLDMVDSKILKRSGNRVAPGAWCTARRSWFVDPCSQWDDVNVVRPGNQVKKFEESLKSVVDDSRVDLNQCS
;
A
#
# COMPACT_ATOMS: atom_id res chain seq x y z
N MET A 1 -23.56 -65.14 19.75
CA MET A 1 -23.04 -63.86 20.28
C MET A 1 -23.66 -62.71 19.50
N LYS A 2 -24.63 -61.99 20.09
CA LYS A 2 -25.14 -60.73 19.52
C LYS A 2 -24.20 -59.63 19.98
N ALA A 3 -23.30 -59.17 19.10
CA ALA A 3 -22.63 -57.90 19.34
C ALA A 3 -23.70 -56.81 19.35
N ASP A 4 -23.80 -56.08 20.45
CA ASP A 4 -24.78 -54.99 20.61
C ASP A 4 -24.57 -53.97 19.48
N LYS A 5 -25.63 -53.72 18.69
CA LYS A 5 -25.59 -52.84 17.50
C LYS A 5 -24.97 -51.46 17.77
N LYS A 6 -25.00 -51.01 19.03
CA LYS A 6 -24.36 -49.78 19.49
C LYS A 6 -22.84 -49.80 19.31
N TRP A 7 -22.16 -50.91 19.62
CA TRP A 7 -20.71 -51.03 19.51
C TRP A 7 -20.22 -51.05 18.07
N VAL A 8 -21.02 -51.65 17.17
CA VAL A 8 -20.72 -51.66 15.74
C VAL A 8 -20.75 -50.23 15.18
N PHE A 9 -21.77 -49.44 15.54
CA PHE A 9 -21.87 -48.05 15.09
C PHE A 9 -20.71 -47.18 15.62
N THR A 10 -20.34 -47.33 16.89
CA THR A 10 -19.20 -46.60 17.48
C THR A 10 -17.88 -46.94 16.78
N LEU A 11 -17.64 -48.21 16.45
CA LEU A 11 -16.43 -48.64 15.74
C LEU A 11 -16.36 -48.09 14.31
N PHE A 12 -17.48 -48.06 13.57
CA PHE A 12 -17.50 -47.45 12.25
C PHE A 12 -17.27 -45.94 12.31
N PHE A 13 -17.84 -45.26 13.32
CA PHE A 13 -17.70 -43.82 13.46
C PHE A 13 -16.27 -43.41 13.85
N THR A 14 -15.62 -44.15 14.76
CA THR A 14 -14.23 -43.89 15.15
C THR A 14 -13.24 -44.20 14.03
N ALA A 15 -13.48 -45.26 13.25
CA ALA A 15 -12.69 -45.56 12.06
C ALA A 15 -12.84 -44.48 10.98
N PHE A 16 -14.06 -43.97 10.78
CA PHE A 16 -14.33 -42.88 9.83
C PHE A 16 -13.64 -41.57 10.23
N ILE A 17 -13.72 -41.18 11.51
CA ILE A 17 -13.00 -40.01 12.04
C ILE A 17 -11.48 -40.19 11.91
N SER A 18 -10.94 -41.38 12.22
CA SER A 18 -9.51 -41.65 12.06
C SER A 18 -9.06 -41.58 10.60
N ILE A 19 -9.88 -42.04 9.66
CA ILE A 19 -9.62 -41.92 8.22
C ILE A 19 -9.62 -40.44 7.80
N ILE A 20 -10.57 -39.63 8.28
CA ILE A 20 -10.57 -38.18 7.99
C ILE A 20 -9.32 -37.50 8.53
N ILE A 21 -8.89 -37.81 9.76
CA ILE A 21 -7.67 -37.26 10.37
C ILE A 21 -6.42 -37.74 9.60
N PHE A 22 -6.39 -38.99 9.16
CA PHE A 22 -5.29 -39.53 8.38
C PHE A 22 -5.20 -38.91 6.98
N ILE A 23 -6.34 -38.69 6.33
CA ILE A 23 -6.42 -38.01 5.04
C ILE A 23 -6.00 -36.54 5.17
N THR A 24 -6.46 -35.81 6.19
CA THR A 24 -6.03 -34.41 6.41
C THR A 24 -4.54 -34.32 6.76
N SER A 25 -4.02 -35.29 7.52
CA SER A 25 -2.58 -35.46 7.75
C SER A 25 -1.81 -35.66 6.43
N ILE A 26 -2.26 -36.56 5.55
CA ILE A 26 -1.63 -36.80 4.23
C ILE A 26 -1.71 -35.55 3.35
N TYR A 27 -2.80 -34.78 3.37
CA TYR A 27 -2.91 -33.53 2.62
C TYR A 27 -1.97 -32.45 3.17
N ASN A 28 -1.85 -32.31 4.49
CA ASN A 28 -0.91 -31.38 5.12
C ASN A 28 0.56 -31.81 4.93
N PHE A 29 0.82 -33.11 4.86
CA PHE A 29 2.14 -33.68 4.64
C PHE A 29 2.55 -33.60 3.16
N SER A 30 1.62 -33.81 2.23
CA SER A 30 1.84 -33.59 0.79
C SER A 30 2.09 -32.11 0.48
N SER A 31 1.42 -31.19 1.21
CA SER A 31 1.73 -29.76 1.16
C SER A 31 3.13 -29.42 1.67
N SER A 32 3.74 -30.28 2.49
CA SER A 32 5.10 -30.12 3.01
C SER A 32 6.16 -30.74 2.09
N TYR A 33 5.82 -31.77 1.30
CA TYR A 33 6.74 -32.41 0.35
C TYR A 33 6.81 -31.78 -1.03
N THR A 34 5.79 -31.03 -1.45
CA THR A 34 5.89 -30.21 -2.67
C THR A 34 6.83 -29.02 -2.50
N LEU A 35 7.28 -28.72 -1.28
CA LEU A 35 8.22 -27.64 -0.99
C LEU A 35 9.70 -28.01 -1.20
N THR A 36 10.05 -29.29 -1.35
CA THR A 36 11.46 -29.73 -1.30
C THR A 36 12.01 -30.33 -2.59
N ASN A 37 11.29 -30.30 -3.72
CA ASN A 37 11.81 -30.88 -4.97
C ASN A 37 11.42 -30.15 -6.26
N SER A 38 11.68 -28.84 -6.31
CA SER A 38 11.87 -28.13 -7.57
C SER A 38 12.82 -26.96 -7.33
N HIS A 39 14.13 -27.22 -7.33
CA HIS A 39 15.11 -26.17 -7.57
C HIS A 39 15.04 -25.76 -9.04
N LYS A 40 13.92 -25.15 -9.46
CA LYS A 40 13.96 -24.19 -10.57
C LYS A 40 14.89 -23.06 -10.10
N PRO A 41 15.81 -22.57 -10.94
CA PRO A 41 16.61 -21.40 -10.58
C PRO A 41 15.67 -20.26 -10.20
N ILE A 42 15.97 -19.56 -9.11
CA ILE A 42 15.27 -18.35 -8.71
C ILE A 42 15.25 -17.44 -9.93
N SER A 43 14.06 -17.14 -10.47
CA SER A 43 13.95 -16.23 -11.61
C SER A 43 14.58 -14.89 -11.21
N THR A 44 15.65 -14.53 -11.92
CA THR A 44 16.39 -13.30 -11.63
C THR A 44 15.54 -12.10 -12.02
N VAL A 45 15.32 -11.19 -11.08
CA VAL A 45 14.63 -9.93 -11.33
C VAL A 45 15.55 -9.02 -12.16
N HIS A 46 15.23 -8.86 -13.44
CA HIS A 46 15.92 -7.92 -14.31
C HIS A 46 15.39 -6.50 -14.09
N ARG A 47 16.30 -5.54 -14.01
CA ARG A 47 16.02 -4.12 -13.74
C ARG A 47 16.58 -3.27 -14.87
N GLY A 48 16.01 -2.08 -15.06
CA GLY A 48 16.43 -1.12 -16.09
C GLY A 48 15.41 -1.00 -17.22
N THR A 49 15.80 -0.28 -18.27
CA THR A 49 14.99 -0.05 -19.46
C THR A 49 14.64 -1.37 -20.15
N GLY A 50 13.39 -1.52 -20.60
CA GLY A 50 12.91 -2.73 -21.28
C GLY A 50 12.40 -3.85 -20.35
N TYR A 51 12.56 -3.73 -19.03
CA TYR A 51 11.97 -4.66 -18.06
C TYR A 51 10.85 -3.98 -17.25
N PRO A 52 9.87 -4.70 -16.70
CA PRO A 52 8.85 -4.08 -15.85
C PRO A 52 9.46 -3.38 -14.62
N PRO A 53 8.83 -2.33 -14.08
CA PRO A 53 9.24 -1.75 -12.81
C PRO A 53 9.15 -2.76 -11.66
N ALA A 54 9.81 -2.44 -10.57
CA ALA A 54 9.73 -3.17 -9.32
C ALA A 54 9.41 -2.15 -8.22
N PHE A 55 8.43 -2.47 -7.39
CA PHE A 55 7.94 -1.57 -6.37
C PHE A 55 8.49 -1.95 -4.99
N ALA A 56 8.71 -0.93 -4.16
CA ALA A 56 8.99 -1.12 -2.74
C ALA A 56 7.77 -0.60 -1.95
N TYR A 57 7.11 -1.48 -1.23
CA TYR A 57 5.96 -1.15 -0.40
C TYR A 57 6.39 -1.01 1.06
N TYR A 58 6.10 0.15 1.65
CA TYR A 58 6.11 0.33 3.10
C TYR A 58 4.68 0.14 3.60
N ILE A 59 4.43 -0.99 4.27
CA ILE A 59 3.10 -1.33 4.79
C ILE A 59 3.16 -1.22 6.31
N SER A 60 2.46 -0.25 6.84
CA SER A 60 2.32 -0.07 8.28
C SER A 60 0.94 -0.48 8.79
N GLY A 61 0.87 -0.80 10.07
CA GLY A 61 -0.39 -0.94 10.80
C GLY A 61 -0.14 -0.93 12.30
N SER A 62 -1.20 -1.05 13.08
CA SER A 62 -1.19 -0.98 14.52
C SER A 62 -1.43 -2.35 15.17
N ARG A 63 -1.41 -2.40 16.50
CA ARG A 63 -1.80 -3.60 17.26
C ARG A 63 -3.21 -4.03 16.87
N GLY A 64 -3.34 -5.24 16.30
CA GLY A 64 -4.63 -5.82 15.87
C GLY A 64 -4.86 -5.81 14.35
N ASP A 65 -3.96 -5.20 13.58
CA ASP A 65 -4.04 -5.12 12.11
C ASP A 65 -3.35 -6.28 11.39
N GLY A 66 -2.83 -7.29 12.11
CA GLY A 66 -2.09 -8.41 11.51
C GLY A 66 -2.81 -9.08 10.34
N ASP A 67 -4.09 -9.41 10.50
CA ASP A 67 -4.89 -10.01 9.43
C ASP A 67 -5.08 -9.08 8.22
N ARG A 68 -5.24 -7.78 8.46
CA ARG A 68 -5.40 -6.77 7.39
C ARG A 68 -4.10 -6.60 6.62
N ILE A 69 -2.97 -6.45 7.32
CA ILE A 69 -1.64 -6.35 6.72
C ILE A 69 -1.34 -7.61 5.90
N PHE A 70 -1.63 -8.80 6.45
CA PHE A 70 -1.40 -10.05 5.74
C PHE A 70 -2.28 -10.16 4.48
N ARG A 71 -3.57 -9.81 4.58
CA ARG A 71 -4.49 -9.77 3.44
C ARG A 71 -4.00 -8.80 2.36
N LEU A 72 -3.60 -7.58 2.75
CA LEU A 72 -3.06 -6.56 1.84
C LEU A 72 -1.75 -7.05 1.19
N LEU A 73 -0.83 -7.60 1.97
CA LEU A 73 0.44 -8.14 1.47
C LEU A 73 0.20 -9.18 0.38
N LEU A 74 -0.71 -10.13 0.59
CA LEU A 74 -1.06 -11.13 -0.42
C LEU A 74 -1.72 -10.50 -1.66
N ALA A 75 -2.52 -9.45 -1.49
CA ALA A 75 -3.15 -8.72 -2.58
C ALA A 75 -2.14 -7.96 -3.47
N VAL A 76 -1.08 -7.40 -2.87
CA VAL A 76 -0.02 -6.66 -3.57
C VAL A 76 1.25 -7.47 -3.82
N TYR A 77 1.26 -8.77 -3.52
CA TYR A 77 2.47 -9.58 -3.62
C TYR A 77 2.89 -9.84 -5.07
N HIS A 78 4.16 -9.59 -5.36
CA HIS A 78 4.84 -9.96 -6.59
C HIS A 78 6.32 -10.24 -6.28
N PRO A 79 6.94 -11.31 -6.82
CA PRO A 79 8.35 -11.66 -6.54
C PRO A 79 9.38 -10.57 -6.84
N ARG A 80 9.06 -9.68 -7.79
CA ARG A 80 9.90 -8.53 -8.17
C ARG A 80 10.02 -7.49 -7.07
N ASN A 81 8.97 -7.35 -6.27
CA ASN A 81 8.79 -6.23 -5.36
C ASN A 81 9.52 -6.47 -4.04
N ARG A 82 9.56 -5.44 -3.21
CA ARG A 82 10.09 -5.47 -1.84
C ARG A 82 9.03 -4.95 -0.89
N TYR A 83 8.99 -5.52 0.31
CA TYR A 83 7.98 -5.21 1.31
C TYR A 83 8.67 -4.98 2.64
N LEU A 84 8.46 -3.80 3.22
CA LEU A 84 8.84 -3.50 4.59
C LEU A 84 7.54 -3.40 5.41
N LEU A 85 7.38 -4.31 6.37
CA LEU A 85 6.21 -4.37 7.23
C LEU A 85 6.55 -3.73 8.57
N HIS A 86 5.82 -2.68 8.95
CA HIS A 86 6.00 -1.98 10.21
C HIS A 86 4.74 -2.07 11.07
N ILE A 87 4.82 -2.79 12.19
CA ILE A 87 3.71 -2.91 13.14
C ILE A 87 4.00 -1.96 14.30
N GLY A 88 3.31 -0.83 14.32
CA GLY A 88 3.39 0.15 15.38
C GLY A 88 2.83 -0.39 16.70
N THR A 89 3.50 -0.05 17.80
CA THR A 89 2.97 -0.19 19.16
C THR A 89 1.91 0.90 19.41
N GLU A 90 1.00 0.68 20.37
CA GLU A 90 -0.18 1.52 20.63
C GLU A 90 0.09 3.03 20.58
N GLY A 91 -0.60 3.75 19.67
CA GLY A 91 -0.65 5.22 19.57
C GLY A 91 -1.68 5.87 20.48
N SER A 92 -1.52 7.17 20.74
CA SER A 92 -2.53 8.01 21.40
C SER A 92 -3.82 8.08 20.55
N ASP A 93 -4.97 8.41 21.13
CA ASP A 93 -6.24 8.44 20.37
C ASP A 93 -6.22 9.47 19.21
N ASP A 94 -5.45 10.55 19.33
CA ASP A 94 -5.24 11.56 18.27
C ASP A 94 -4.37 11.03 17.11
N GLU A 95 -3.31 10.26 17.41
CA GLU A 95 -2.53 9.54 16.39
C GLU A 95 -3.33 8.40 15.76
N ARG A 96 -4.15 7.68 16.55
CA ARG A 96 -5.03 6.62 16.04
C ARG A 96 -6.03 7.14 15.02
N MET A 97 -6.49 8.38 15.18
CA MET A 97 -7.44 8.99 14.27
C MET A 97 -6.81 9.41 12.94
N SER A 98 -5.50 9.68 12.88
CA SER A 98 -4.82 10.12 11.65
C SER A 98 -3.96 9.04 10.97
N LEU A 99 -3.68 7.92 11.64
CA LEU A 99 -2.62 6.97 11.23
C LEU A 99 -3.06 5.49 11.25
N SER A 100 -4.33 5.19 10.98
CA SER A 100 -4.71 3.79 10.75
C SER A 100 -4.21 3.35 9.37
N PHE A 101 -2.99 2.81 9.33
CA PHE A 101 -2.23 2.63 8.10
C PHE A 101 -2.67 1.43 7.23
N ALA A 102 -3.31 0.42 7.81
CA ALA A 102 -3.73 -0.80 7.10
C ALA A 102 -5.19 -0.72 6.58
N LEU A 103 -5.58 0.44 6.05
CA LEU A 103 -6.94 0.72 5.56
C LEU A 103 -7.03 0.89 4.04
N ASP A 104 -5.90 0.87 3.35
CA ASP A 104 -5.82 0.92 1.89
C ASP A 104 -5.98 -0.48 1.30
N TYR A 105 -6.53 -0.55 0.09
CA TYR A 105 -6.60 -1.80 -0.67
C TYR A 105 -6.44 -1.55 -2.18
N PRO A 106 -5.73 -2.43 -2.93
CA PRO A 106 -5.47 -2.20 -4.34
C PRO A 106 -6.73 -2.41 -5.19
N LEU A 107 -6.87 -1.59 -6.23
CA LEU A 107 -7.90 -1.69 -7.27
C LEU A 107 -7.38 -2.22 -8.61
N VAL A 108 -6.09 -2.55 -8.66
CA VAL A 108 -5.42 -3.13 -9.82
C VAL A 108 -4.51 -4.27 -9.39
N THR A 109 -4.23 -5.21 -10.29
CA THR A 109 -3.26 -6.28 -10.00
C THR A 109 -1.83 -5.75 -10.07
N GLN A 110 -0.87 -6.51 -9.53
CA GLN A 110 0.56 -6.14 -9.65
C GLN A 110 1.08 -6.17 -11.08
N ASP A 111 0.51 -7.04 -11.92
CA ASP A 111 0.78 -7.06 -13.34
C ASP A 111 0.24 -5.79 -14.02
N ASP A 112 -1.00 -5.38 -13.70
CA ASP A 112 -1.57 -4.11 -14.21
C ASP A 112 -0.73 -2.90 -13.80
N MET A 113 -0.36 -2.83 -12.51
CA MET A 113 0.51 -1.77 -11.98
C MET A 113 1.86 -1.75 -12.72
N SER A 114 2.49 -2.91 -12.90
CA SER A 114 3.77 -3.01 -13.60
C SER A 114 3.67 -2.64 -15.08
N HIS A 115 2.57 -3.03 -15.73
CA HIS A 115 2.30 -2.71 -17.13
C HIS A 115 2.12 -1.21 -17.33
N ALA A 116 1.20 -0.60 -16.59
CA ALA A 116 0.89 0.83 -16.72
C ALA A 116 2.11 1.72 -16.44
N PHE A 117 2.82 1.47 -15.33
CA PHE A 117 4.04 2.23 -14.99
C PHE A 117 5.22 1.98 -15.93
N SER A 118 5.19 0.94 -16.78
CA SER A 118 6.23 0.74 -17.79
C SER A 118 6.26 1.84 -18.86
N SER A 119 5.12 2.52 -19.06
CA SER A 119 4.96 3.63 -20.01
C SER A 119 5.38 5.00 -19.44
N ILE A 120 5.78 5.05 -18.17
CA ILE A 120 6.06 6.28 -17.43
C ILE A 120 7.54 6.34 -17.07
N SER A 121 8.06 7.57 -16.95
CA SER A 121 9.41 7.77 -16.43
C SER A 121 9.56 7.14 -15.04
N ARG A 122 10.65 6.41 -14.83
CA ARG A 122 10.98 5.82 -13.52
C ARG A 122 11.36 6.85 -12.47
N ASP A 123 11.66 8.07 -12.92
CA ASP A 123 11.97 9.21 -12.07
C ASP A 123 10.73 10.04 -11.72
N ALA A 124 9.55 9.69 -12.23
CA ALA A 124 8.30 10.35 -11.86
C ALA A 124 7.96 10.10 -10.38
N ASN A 125 7.49 11.14 -9.70
CA ASN A 125 7.08 11.11 -8.30
C ASN A 125 5.60 11.51 -8.22
N PHE A 126 4.73 10.56 -7.89
CA PHE A 126 3.30 10.83 -7.70
C PHE A 126 3.11 11.33 -6.27
N ILE A 127 2.90 12.63 -6.17
CA ILE A 127 2.82 13.37 -4.92
C ILE A 127 1.81 14.50 -5.11
N ASP A 128 0.63 14.34 -4.53
CA ASP A 128 -0.37 15.41 -4.46
C ASP A 128 0.19 16.55 -3.60
N HIS A 129 0.26 17.78 -4.10
CA HIS A 129 0.87 18.91 -3.39
C HIS A 129 0.24 20.26 -3.76
N THR A 130 0.30 21.18 -2.80
CA THR A 130 -0.04 22.59 -2.96
C THR A 130 0.81 23.47 -2.05
N SER A 131 1.09 24.69 -2.50
CA SER A 131 1.67 25.75 -1.67
C SER A 131 0.63 26.73 -1.11
N ASP A 132 -0.64 26.59 -1.52
CA ASP A 132 -1.76 27.30 -0.90
C ASP A 132 -2.16 26.59 0.40
N LEU A 133 -1.58 27.05 1.51
CA LEU A 133 -1.73 26.41 2.81
C LEU A 133 -3.12 26.67 3.43
N GLY A 134 -3.79 27.77 3.05
CA GLY A 134 -5.06 28.20 3.66
C GLY A 134 -5.07 28.09 5.19
N TRP A 135 -6.08 27.40 5.74
CA TRP A 135 -6.21 27.19 7.18
C TRP A 135 -5.08 26.33 7.79
N LYS A 136 -4.39 25.50 7.00
CA LYS A 136 -3.32 24.62 7.47
C LYS A 136 -2.11 25.43 7.97
N GLU A 137 -1.87 26.62 7.43
CA GLU A 137 -0.79 27.50 7.89
C GLU A 137 -0.92 27.80 9.40
N GLY A 138 -2.08 28.28 9.81
CA GLY A 138 -2.36 28.70 11.19
C GLY A 138 -2.55 27.54 12.18
N GLN A 139 -2.94 26.35 11.68
CA GLN A 139 -3.31 25.20 12.50
C GLN A 139 -2.25 24.08 12.53
N ARG A 140 -1.40 23.95 11.50
CA ARG A 140 -0.43 22.86 11.35
C ARG A 140 1.01 23.35 11.22
N ILE A 141 1.27 24.41 10.43
CA ILE A 141 2.64 24.81 10.07
C ILE A 141 3.29 25.80 11.06
N THR A 142 2.56 26.85 11.43
CA THR A 142 3.03 27.89 12.37
C THR A 142 2.97 27.48 13.85
N PRO A 143 2.06 26.59 14.31
CA PRO A 143 2.16 26.04 15.65
C PRO A 143 3.39 25.16 15.82
N ILE A 144 3.99 25.20 17.01
CA ILE A 144 5.11 24.32 17.38
C ILE A 144 4.53 23.21 18.24
N VAL A 145 4.78 21.96 17.83
CA VAL A 145 4.41 20.79 18.63
C VAL A 145 5.61 19.98 19.05
N VAL A 146 5.51 19.36 20.22
CA VAL A 146 6.42 18.32 20.67
C VAL A 146 5.60 17.05 20.76
N ASP A 147 5.87 16.11 19.87
CA ASP A 147 5.27 14.78 19.91
C ASP A 147 6.19 13.84 20.71
N PRO A 148 5.81 13.46 21.94
CA PRO A 148 6.61 12.52 22.73
C PRO A 148 6.68 11.14 22.09
N GLY A 149 5.74 10.77 21.22
CA GLY A 149 5.72 9.51 20.48
C GLY A 149 6.88 9.36 19.50
N ILE A 150 7.54 10.45 19.12
CA ILE A 150 8.76 10.43 18.29
C ILE A 150 10.00 10.05 19.10
N TYR A 151 10.06 10.42 20.40
CA TYR A 151 11.28 10.31 21.22
C TYR A 151 11.20 9.30 22.36
N LEU A 152 9.99 9.02 22.85
CA LEU A 152 9.75 8.20 24.02
C LEU A 152 9.04 6.91 23.63
N ALA A 153 9.45 5.81 24.26
CA ALA A 153 8.86 4.49 24.03
C ALA A 153 7.37 4.40 24.43
N ARG A 154 6.88 5.33 25.27
CA ARG A 154 5.46 5.48 25.59
C ARG A 154 4.91 6.68 24.84
N ARG A 155 3.98 6.41 23.91
CA ARG A 155 3.27 7.45 23.18
C ARG A 155 2.35 8.19 24.15
N ALA A 156 2.54 9.50 24.24
CA ALA A 156 1.78 10.41 25.09
C ALA A 156 1.12 11.48 24.23
N GLN A 157 0.24 12.28 24.82
CA GLN A 157 -0.43 13.37 24.11
C GLN A 157 0.59 14.35 23.52
N ILE A 158 0.32 14.85 22.31
CA ILE A 158 1.12 15.87 21.67
C ILE A 158 1.05 17.17 22.48
N PHE A 159 2.21 17.71 22.86
CA PHE A 159 2.30 19.01 23.53
C PHE A 159 2.33 20.12 22.50
N ARG A 160 1.53 21.16 22.71
CA ARG A 160 1.50 22.36 21.86
C ARG A 160 2.16 23.51 22.62
N ALA A 161 3.12 24.17 22.00
CA ALA A 161 3.69 25.38 22.56
C ALA A 161 2.68 26.54 22.50
N THR A 162 2.78 27.47 23.45
CA THR A 162 1.98 28.70 23.46
C THR A 162 2.40 29.64 22.33
N GLU A 163 3.71 29.74 22.08
CA GLU A 163 4.27 30.56 21.02
C GLU A 163 4.19 29.87 19.66
N LYS A 164 3.99 30.67 18.61
CA LYS A 164 4.01 30.23 17.22
C LYS A 164 5.30 30.68 16.53
N ARG A 165 5.71 29.96 15.49
CA ARG A 165 6.83 30.36 14.63
C ARG A 165 6.32 31.02 13.34
N PRO A 166 7.09 31.93 12.74
CA PRO A 166 6.82 32.40 11.38
C PRO A 166 7.08 31.28 10.35
N LEU A 167 6.58 31.47 9.13
CA LEU A 167 6.97 30.65 8.00
C LEU A 167 8.48 30.81 7.71
N PRO A 168 9.16 29.74 7.28
CA PRO A 168 10.56 29.80 6.91
C PRO A 168 10.74 30.70 5.68
N ASN A 169 11.82 31.48 5.68
CA ASN A 169 12.22 32.33 4.55
C ASN A 169 13.18 31.62 3.57
N ALA A 170 13.79 30.51 4.00
CA ALA A 170 14.80 29.78 3.23
C ALA A 170 14.19 28.84 2.17
N PHE A 171 12.93 28.45 2.32
CA PHE A 171 12.22 27.56 1.40
C PHE A 171 10.71 27.83 1.49
N LYS A 172 9.98 27.52 0.42
CA LYS A 172 8.52 27.60 0.39
C LYS A 172 7.93 26.31 0.94
N VAL A 173 6.99 26.39 1.87
CA VAL A 173 6.34 25.20 2.44
C VAL A 173 5.27 24.67 1.47
N PHE A 174 5.28 23.36 1.24
CA PHE A 174 4.24 22.64 0.50
C PHE A 174 3.59 21.60 1.40
N THR A 175 2.31 21.34 1.16
CA THR A 175 1.54 20.29 1.84
C THR A 175 0.69 19.51 0.84
N GLY A 176 0.25 18.31 1.19
CA GLY A 176 -0.62 17.50 0.34
C GLY A 176 -0.99 16.17 0.95
N SER A 177 -1.40 15.22 0.11
CA SER A 177 -1.74 13.86 0.54
C SER A 177 -0.52 13.18 1.20
N PRO A 178 -0.66 12.53 2.37
CA PRO A 178 0.43 11.77 2.98
C PRO A 178 0.79 10.50 2.17
N TRP A 179 -0.01 10.18 1.16
CA TRP A 179 0.13 8.98 0.35
C TRP A 179 0.86 9.27 -0.96
N VAL A 180 2.09 8.77 -1.06
CA VAL A 180 2.99 9.10 -2.17
C VAL A 180 3.54 7.85 -2.86
N ILE A 181 3.89 7.98 -4.14
CA ILE A 181 4.73 7.02 -4.87
C ILE A 181 5.97 7.75 -5.34
N LEU A 182 7.09 7.49 -4.67
CA LEU A 182 8.34 8.18 -4.89
C LEU A 182 9.35 7.30 -5.64
N SER A 183 10.04 7.92 -6.58
CA SER A 183 11.15 7.33 -7.31
C SER A 183 12.32 7.01 -6.38
N ARG A 184 13.12 6.00 -6.75
CA ARG A 184 14.32 5.65 -6.01
C ARG A 184 15.34 6.80 -6.00
N SER A 185 15.49 7.51 -7.12
CA SER A 185 16.42 8.64 -7.25
C SER A 185 16.07 9.77 -6.28
N PHE A 186 14.79 10.11 -6.14
CA PHE A 186 14.35 11.12 -5.18
C PHE A 186 14.53 10.66 -3.72
N LEU A 187 14.23 9.41 -3.40
CA LEU A 187 14.46 8.87 -2.05
C LEU A 187 15.96 8.81 -1.69
N GLU A 188 16.82 8.47 -2.65
CA GLU A 188 18.27 8.51 -2.45
C GLU A 188 18.76 9.93 -2.18
N TYR A 189 18.21 10.93 -2.88
CA TYR A 189 18.45 12.33 -2.56
C TYR A 189 18.00 12.69 -1.14
N CYS A 190 16.78 12.30 -0.72
CA CYS A 190 16.29 12.57 0.64
C CYS A 190 17.21 12.01 1.74
N ILE A 191 17.91 10.91 1.48
CA ILE A 191 18.78 10.22 2.45
C ILE A 191 20.23 10.72 2.36
N PHE A 192 20.75 10.86 1.15
CA PHE A 192 22.18 11.03 0.88
C PHE A 192 22.55 12.41 0.30
N ALA A 193 21.59 13.33 0.13
CA ALA A 193 21.86 14.67 -0.38
C ALA A 193 23.08 15.30 0.30
N TRP A 194 23.93 15.91 -0.53
CA TRP A 194 25.10 16.65 -0.06
C TRP A 194 24.73 18.07 0.36
N ASP A 195 23.63 18.62 -0.16
CA ASP A 195 23.08 19.88 0.34
C ASP A 195 22.36 19.70 1.69
N ASN A 196 21.94 20.83 2.26
CA ASN A 196 21.33 20.86 3.58
C ASN A 196 19.80 20.78 3.54
N LEU A 197 19.14 20.86 2.38
CA LEU A 197 17.69 21.06 2.32
C LEU A 197 16.92 19.90 2.97
N PRO A 198 17.14 18.60 2.63
CA PRO A 198 16.45 17.49 3.31
C PRO A 198 16.72 17.46 4.82
N ARG A 199 17.97 17.71 5.25
CA ARG A 199 18.35 17.71 6.67
C ARG A 199 17.69 18.85 7.45
N THR A 200 17.71 20.06 6.88
CA THR A 200 17.04 21.24 7.47
C THR A 200 15.53 21.04 7.54
N LEU A 201 14.93 20.45 6.51
CA LEU A 201 13.50 20.14 6.52
C LEU A 201 13.13 19.08 7.55
N LEU A 202 13.95 18.03 7.73
CA LEU A 202 13.73 17.06 8.82
C LEU A 202 13.73 17.74 10.20
N MET A 203 14.67 18.67 10.44
CA MET A 203 14.69 19.44 11.69
C MET A 203 13.44 20.32 11.83
N TYR A 204 12.99 20.94 10.74
CA TYR A 204 11.81 21.82 10.74
C TYR A 204 10.50 21.07 11.01
N VAL A 205 10.29 19.93 10.35
CA VAL A 205 9.03 19.15 10.45
C VAL A 205 8.92 18.34 11.74
N ASN A 206 10.03 18.17 12.47
CA ASN A 206 10.05 17.49 13.76
C ASN A 206 9.17 18.17 14.84
N ASN A 207 8.78 19.43 14.61
CA ASN A 207 7.83 20.16 15.45
C ASN A 207 6.54 20.58 14.72
N VAL A 208 6.15 19.80 13.70
CA VAL A 208 4.92 19.98 12.89
C VAL A 208 3.99 18.80 13.12
N ILE A 209 2.68 19.08 13.18
CA ILE A 209 1.65 18.03 13.16
C ILE A 209 1.53 17.48 11.74
N LEU A 210 1.48 16.15 11.59
CA LEU A 210 1.38 15.45 10.31
C LEU A 210 2.55 15.81 9.38
N ALA A 211 3.77 15.61 9.87
CA ALA A 211 5.01 15.91 9.15
C ALA A 211 5.10 15.20 7.79
N GLU A 212 4.47 14.03 7.65
CA GLU A 212 4.34 13.25 6.42
C GLU A 212 3.58 13.99 5.31
N GLU A 213 2.63 14.86 5.66
CA GLU A 213 1.92 15.72 4.71
C GLU A 213 2.74 16.94 4.28
N VAL A 214 3.97 17.11 4.79
CA VAL A 214 4.79 18.32 4.56
C VAL A 214 6.16 17.99 3.99
N TYR A 215 6.84 16.99 4.56
CA TYR A 215 8.26 16.74 4.30
C TYR A 215 8.56 16.50 2.82
N PHE A 216 8.01 15.44 2.21
CA PHE A 216 8.33 15.10 0.82
C PHE A 216 7.88 16.19 -0.16
N HIS A 217 6.70 16.77 0.07
CA HIS A 217 6.13 17.86 -0.72
C HIS A 217 7.08 19.06 -0.76
N THR A 218 7.57 19.47 0.42
CA THR A 218 8.46 20.62 0.53
C THR A 218 9.85 20.31 -0.02
N VAL A 219 10.40 19.13 0.25
CA VAL A 219 11.71 18.73 -0.30
C VAL A 219 11.67 18.73 -1.83
N ILE A 220 10.69 18.05 -2.44
CA ILE A 220 10.68 17.85 -3.89
C ILE A 220 10.50 19.17 -4.65
N CYS A 221 9.61 20.05 -4.18
CA CYS A 221 9.32 21.31 -4.86
C CYS A 221 10.42 22.38 -4.68
N ASN A 222 11.20 22.31 -3.61
CA ASN A 222 12.34 23.20 -3.41
C ASN A 222 13.66 22.63 -3.98
N SER A 223 13.62 21.45 -4.61
CA SER A 223 14.81 20.81 -5.19
C SER A 223 14.86 21.02 -6.71
N PRO A 224 15.86 21.77 -7.24
CA PRO A 224 15.95 22.07 -8.66
C PRO A 224 15.95 20.83 -9.58
N ASP A 225 16.59 19.75 -9.13
CA ASP A 225 16.73 18.50 -9.89
C ASP A 225 15.45 17.66 -9.90
N PHE A 226 14.53 17.87 -8.95
CA PHE A 226 13.35 17.01 -8.77
C PHE A 226 12.01 17.73 -8.93
N LYS A 227 11.94 19.06 -8.83
CA LYS A 227 10.68 19.82 -8.93
C LYS A 227 9.90 19.59 -10.24
N ASN A 228 10.59 19.21 -11.32
CA ASN A 228 9.97 18.91 -12.62
C ASN A 228 9.65 17.42 -12.82
N THR A 229 9.86 16.60 -11.79
CA THR A 229 9.57 15.15 -11.80
C THR A 229 8.28 14.82 -11.05
N THR A 230 7.60 15.84 -10.51
CA THR A 230 6.35 15.69 -9.77
C THR A 230 5.20 15.37 -10.73
N VAL A 231 4.29 14.54 -10.26
CA VAL A 231 2.98 14.30 -10.84
C VAL A 231 1.98 14.53 -9.71
N ASN A 232 1.14 15.56 -9.84
CA ASN A 232 0.25 16.02 -8.78
C ASN A 232 -0.99 15.09 -8.60
N ALA A 233 -0.77 13.90 -8.07
CA ALA A 233 -1.81 12.94 -7.67
C ALA A 233 -1.27 11.89 -6.69
N ASP A 234 -2.16 11.29 -5.90
CA ASP A 234 -1.86 10.19 -4.98
C ASP A 234 -2.33 8.80 -5.44
N LEU A 235 -3.03 8.75 -6.58
CA LEU A 235 -3.62 7.57 -7.23
C LEU A 235 -4.58 6.77 -6.34
N ARG A 236 -5.23 7.43 -5.37
CA ARG A 236 -6.20 6.81 -4.45
C ARG A 236 -7.62 7.29 -4.70
N TYR A 237 -8.55 6.34 -4.72
CA TYR A 237 -9.97 6.62 -4.62
C TYR A 237 -10.36 6.83 -3.16
N MET A 238 -10.92 8.00 -2.86
CA MET A 238 -11.42 8.37 -1.54
C MET A 238 -12.75 9.11 -1.69
N VAL A 239 -13.66 8.88 -0.75
CA VAL A 239 -14.93 9.62 -0.65
C VAL A 239 -14.87 10.46 0.62
N TRP A 240 -15.14 11.76 0.51
CA TRP A 240 -15.08 12.70 1.62
C TRP A 240 -16.48 13.18 2.02
N ASP A 241 -16.65 13.55 3.28
CA ASP A 241 -17.77 14.38 3.72
C ASP A 241 -17.71 15.77 3.05
N ASP A 242 -18.85 16.48 3.02
CA ASP A 242 -18.90 17.90 2.65
C ASP A 242 -19.38 18.74 3.86
N PRO A 243 -18.52 19.56 4.47
CA PRO A 243 -17.10 19.77 4.17
C PRO A 243 -16.22 18.57 4.60
N PRO A 244 -15.03 18.39 3.99
CA PRO A 244 -14.13 17.30 4.33
C PRO A 244 -13.72 17.32 5.81
N LYS A 245 -13.84 16.17 6.47
CA LYS A 245 -13.29 15.94 7.82
C LYS A 245 -11.82 15.52 7.75
N MET A 246 -11.23 15.18 8.91
CA MET A 246 -9.83 14.74 9.00
C MET A 246 -9.54 13.47 8.20
N GLU A 247 -10.49 12.54 8.13
CA GLU A 247 -10.34 11.26 7.43
C GLU A 247 -11.48 11.07 6.43
N PRO A 248 -11.24 10.36 5.30
CA PRO A 248 -12.28 10.05 4.34
C PRO A 248 -13.31 9.06 4.92
N LEU A 249 -14.46 8.93 4.27
CA LEU A 249 -15.49 7.99 4.66
C LEU A 249 -15.05 6.53 4.45
N PHE A 250 -15.63 5.63 5.25
CA PHE A 250 -15.47 4.19 5.06
C PHE A 250 -16.22 3.72 3.81
N LEU A 251 -15.48 3.17 2.86
CA LEU A 251 -16.01 2.57 1.65
C LEU A 251 -16.69 1.25 1.97
N ASN A 252 -17.83 1.02 1.31
CA ASN A 252 -18.62 -0.20 1.43
C ASN A 252 -19.13 -0.63 0.04
N LYS A 253 -20.00 -1.65 -0.01
CA LYS A 253 -20.54 -2.19 -1.27
C LYS A 253 -21.21 -1.14 -2.18
N SER A 254 -21.84 -0.10 -1.63
CA SER A 254 -22.50 0.93 -2.44
C SER A 254 -21.52 1.75 -3.27
N ASN A 255 -20.26 1.85 -2.84
CA ASN A 255 -19.22 2.59 -3.54
C ASN A 255 -18.48 1.73 -4.57
N TYR A 256 -18.79 0.43 -4.68
CA TYR A 256 -17.96 -0.51 -5.43
C TYR A 256 -17.85 -0.14 -6.92
N ASP A 257 -18.96 0.22 -7.56
CA ASP A 257 -18.96 0.52 -8.99
C ASP A 257 -18.18 1.80 -9.29
N GLU A 258 -18.43 2.89 -8.56
CA GLU A 258 -17.67 4.16 -8.67
C GLU A 258 -16.18 3.95 -8.42
N MET A 259 -15.83 3.14 -7.41
CA MET A 259 -14.46 2.79 -7.09
C MET A 259 -13.77 2.07 -8.26
N VAL A 260 -14.46 1.13 -8.93
CA VAL A 260 -13.94 0.42 -10.10
C VAL A 260 -13.85 1.33 -11.33
N GLU A 261 -14.78 2.27 -11.49
CA GLU A 261 -14.77 3.24 -12.59
C GLU A 261 -13.73 4.36 -12.42
N SER A 262 -13.27 4.63 -11.19
CA SER A 262 -12.34 5.72 -10.88
C SER A 262 -11.00 5.67 -11.62
N GLY A 263 -10.57 4.48 -12.04
CA GLY A 263 -9.23 4.28 -12.59
C GLY A 263 -8.11 4.57 -11.58
N ALA A 264 -8.37 4.51 -10.27
CA ALA A 264 -7.34 4.65 -9.24
C ALA A 264 -6.55 3.34 -9.04
N ALA A 265 -5.33 3.43 -8.52
CA ALA A 265 -4.51 2.25 -8.19
C ALA A 265 -4.92 1.61 -6.86
N PHE A 266 -5.34 2.45 -5.90
CA PHE A 266 -5.74 2.06 -4.55
C PHE A 266 -7.05 2.76 -4.16
N ALA A 267 -7.70 2.26 -3.10
CA ALA A 267 -8.85 2.90 -2.48
C ALA A 267 -8.68 2.96 -0.96
N ARG A 268 -9.30 3.98 -0.34
CA ARG A 268 -9.28 4.22 1.11
C ARG A 268 -10.58 4.90 1.59
N GLN A 269 -11.10 4.64 2.80
CA GLN A 269 -10.66 3.64 3.79
C GLN A 269 -11.65 2.47 3.90
N PHE A 270 -11.17 1.29 4.25
CA PHE A 270 -12.01 0.11 4.42
C PHE A 270 -12.16 -0.33 5.88
N ALA A 271 -13.39 -0.65 6.28
CA ALA A 271 -13.67 -1.25 7.58
C ALA A 271 -13.11 -2.67 7.65
N LYS A 272 -12.90 -3.19 8.87
CA LYS A 272 -12.26 -4.49 9.05
C LYS A 272 -13.21 -5.56 8.56
N ASN A 273 -12.73 -6.41 7.64
CA ASN A 273 -13.52 -7.47 7.03
C ASN A 273 -14.79 -6.95 6.33
N ASP A 274 -14.77 -5.71 5.82
CA ASP A 274 -15.89 -5.22 5.03
C ASP A 274 -16.08 -6.12 3.79
N PRO A 275 -17.30 -6.57 3.49
CA PRO A 275 -17.58 -7.42 2.34
C PRO A 275 -17.14 -6.84 0.98
N VAL A 276 -16.97 -5.52 0.86
CA VAL A 276 -16.46 -4.89 -0.36
C VAL A 276 -15.03 -5.37 -0.67
N LEU A 277 -14.23 -5.70 0.34
CA LEU A 277 -12.88 -6.25 0.16
C LEU A 277 -12.93 -7.63 -0.52
N ASP A 278 -13.95 -8.44 -0.22
CA ASP A 278 -14.15 -9.74 -0.88
C ASP A 278 -14.59 -9.56 -2.34
N MET A 279 -15.34 -8.49 -2.62
CA MET A 279 -15.68 -8.10 -3.99
C MET A 279 -14.44 -7.69 -4.76
N VAL A 280 -13.55 -6.88 -4.18
CA VAL A 280 -12.26 -6.51 -4.79
C VAL A 280 -11.40 -7.75 -5.04
N ASP A 281 -11.22 -8.61 -4.05
CA ASP A 281 -10.41 -9.83 -4.20
C ASP A 281 -10.91 -10.73 -5.33
N SER A 282 -12.23 -10.97 -5.39
CA SER A 282 -12.81 -11.90 -6.36
C SER A 282 -12.97 -11.29 -7.77
N LYS A 283 -13.43 -10.03 -7.86
CA LYS A 283 -13.80 -9.41 -9.13
C LYS A 283 -12.64 -8.64 -9.78
N ILE A 284 -11.75 -8.04 -9.00
CA ILE A 284 -10.60 -7.27 -9.48
C ILE A 284 -9.35 -8.14 -9.47
N LEU A 285 -8.93 -8.59 -8.29
CA LEU A 285 -7.62 -9.26 -8.11
C LEU A 285 -7.62 -10.74 -8.49
N LYS A 286 -8.81 -11.32 -8.74
CA LYS A 286 -9.02 -12.73 -9.10
C LYS A 286 -8.36 -13.70 -8.12
N ARG A 287 -8.43 -13.40 -6.82
CA ARG A 287 -7.84 -14.19 -5.75
C ARG A 287 -8.87 -14.60 -4.70
N SER A 288 -8.54 -15.61 -3.90
CA SER A 288 -9.19 -15.83 -2.61
C SER A 288 -8.47 -15.04 -1.53
N GLY A 289 -9.17 -14.60 -0.49
CA GLY A 289 -8.60 -13.69 0.53
C GLY A 289 -7.31 -14.19 1.21
N ASN A 290 -7.09 -15.51 1.21
CA ASN A 290 -5.92 -16.17 1.78
C ASN A 290 -4.82 -16.57 0.77
N ARG A 291 -4.92 -16.18 -0.51
CA ARG A 291 -3.95 -16.53 -1.55
C ARG A 291 -3.40 -15.30 -2.25
N VAL A 292 -2.19 -15.37 -2.77
CA VAL A 292 -1.59 -14.29 -3.55
C VAL A 292 -2.46 -13.96 -4.78
N ALA A 293 -2.52 -12.67 -5.16
CA ALA A 293 -3.12 -12.27 -6.43
C ALA A 293 -2.35 -12.87 -7.61
N PRO A 294 -2.96 -13.70 -8.47
CA PRO A 294 -2.24 -14.39 -9.52
C PRO A 294 -1.76 -13.43 -10.61
N GLY A 295 -0.45 -13.42 -10.86
CA GLY A 295 0.18 -12.75 -12.01
C GLY A 295 0.61 -13.72 -13.10
N ALA A 296 1.23 -13.22 -14.17
CA ALA A 296 1.74 -14.02 -15.27
C ALA A 296 2.81 -15.03 -14.85
N TRP A 297 3.53 -14.73 -13.77
CA TRP A 297 4.56 -15.57 -13.16
C TRP A 297 3.99 -16.82 -12.46
N CYS A 298 2.68 -16.91 -12.24
CA CYS A 298 2.02 -18.06 -11.63
C CYS A 298 1.64 -19.11 -12.70
N THR A 299 2.28 -20.28 -12.68
CA THR A 299 2.17 -21.28 -13.77
C THR A 299 1.41 -22.54 -13.39
N ALA A 300 1.01 -22.73 -12.13
CA ALA A 300 0.28 -23.93 -11.76
C ALA A 300 -1.09 -23.96 -12.46
N ARG A 301 -1.51 -25.16 -12.89
CA ARG A 301 -2.78 -25.35 -13.58
C ARG A 301 -3.92 -24.89 -12.68
N ARG A 302 -4.71 -23.91 -13.14
CA ARG A 302 -5.89 -23.43 -12.43
C ARG A 302 -6.86 -24.59 -12.18
N SER A 303 -7.04 -24.92 -10.91
CA SER A 303 -7.99 -25.90 -10.40
C SER A 303 -8.55 -25.37 -9.09
N TRP A 304 -9.76 -25.78 -8.71
CA TRP A 304 -10.41 -25.30 -7.49
C TRP A 304 -9.52 -25.52 -6.24
N PHE A 305 -8.80 -26.63 -6.20
CA PHE A 305 -8.01 -27.05 -5.04
C PHE A 305 -6.54 -26.62 -5.10
N VAL A 306 -6.06 -26.11 -6.23
CA VAL A 306 -4.64 -25.81 -6.45
C VAL A 306 -4.45 -24.30 -6.53
N ASP A 307 -3.52 -23.77 -5.73
CA ASP A 307 -3.10 -22.38 -5.84
C ASP A 307 -2.33 -22.18 -7.16
N PRO A 308 -2.79 -21.29 -8.08
CA PRO A 308 -2.08 -20.98 -9.32
C PRO A 308 -0.62 -20.56 -9.10
N CYS A 309 -0.31 -19.95 -7.95
CA CYS A 309 1.01 -19.44 -7.60
C CYS A 309 1.85 -20.43 -6.78
N SER A 310 1.38 -21.68 -6.59
CA SER A 310 2.19 -22.75 -5.99
C SER A 310 3.37 -23.18 -6.86
N GLN A 311 3.29 -22.90 -8.16
CA GLN A 311 4.40 -23.00 -9.10
C GLN A 311 4.61 -21.65 -9.77
N TRP A 312 5.87 -21.28 -9.91
CA TRP A 312 6.30 -20.02 -10.48
C TRP A 312 7.36 -20.21 -11.55
N ASP A 313 7.44 -19.22 -12.45
CA ASP A 313 8.39 -19.15 -13.56
C ASP A 313 8.93 -17.72 -13.70
N ASP A 314 9.19 -17.25 -14.93
CA ASP A 314 9.75 -15.93 -15.20
C ASP A 314 8.95 -14.78 -14.56
N VAL A 315 9.55 -14.16 -13.54
CA VAL A 315 8.99 -13.03 -12.80
C VAL A 315 9.16 -11.71 -13.56
N ASN A 316 9.71 -11.72 -14.77
CA ASN A 316 9.82 -10.55 -15.63
C ASN A 316 8.67 -10.45 -16.65
N VAL A 317 7.85 -11.49 -16.78
CA VAL A 317 6.66 -11.47 -17.61
C VAL A 317 5.52 -10.85 -16.83
N VAL A 318 4.82 -9.91 -17.47
CA VAL A 318 3.65 -9.23 -16.94
C VAL A 318 2.50 -9.43 -17.92
N ARG A 319 1.32 -9.76 -17.40
CA ARG A 319 0.10 -9.91 -18.19
C ARG A 319 -0.98 -8.98 -17.65
N PRO A 320 -1.27 -7.86 -18.33
CA PRO A 320 -2.36 -6.99 -17.93
C PRO A 320 -3.70 -7.73 -17.93
N GLY A 321 -4.52 -7.41 -16.94
CA GLY A 321 -5.91 -7.81 -16.79
C GLY A 321 -6.88 -6.72 -17.27
N ASN A 322 -8.15 -6.88 -16.95
CA ASN A 322 -9.21 -6.04 -17.50
C ASN A 322 -9.23 -4.60 -16.95
N GLN A 323 -8.72 -4.39 -15.72
CA GLN A 323 -8.76 -3.06 -15.09
C GLN A 323 -7.64 -2.15 -15.56
N VAL A 324 -6.61 -2.67 -16.24
CA VAL A 324 -5.45 -1.88 -16.66
C VAL A 324 -5.85 -0.70 -17.54
N LYS A 325 -6.85 -0.88 -18.41
CA LYS A 325 -7.20 0.13 -19.42
C LYS A 325 -7.63 1.45 -18.78
N LYS A 326 -8.53 1.37 -17.79
CA LYS A 326 -9.01 2.56 -17.06
C LYS A 326 -7.89 3.19 -16.23
N PHE A 327 -7.08 2.33 -15.60
CA PHE A 327 -5.94 2.79 -14.83
C PHE A 327 -4.94 3.55 -15.71
N GLU A 328 -4.62 3.03 -16.90
CA GLU A 328 -3.73 3.69 -17.87
C GLU A 328 -4.30 5.00 -18.40
N GLU A 329 -5.61 5.04 -18.69
CA GLU A 329 -6.28 6.26 -19.14
C GLU A 329 -6.21 7.36 -18.05
N SER A 330 -6.54 7.02 -16.80
CA SER A 330 -6.43 7.93 -15.65
C SER A 330 -4.99 8.38 -15.41
N LEU A 331 -4.05 7.43 -15.39
CA LEU A 331 -2.64 7.67 -15.15
C LEU A 331 -2.02 8.57 -16.22
N LYS A 332 -2.38 8.34 -17.49
CA LYS A 332 -1.96 9.20 -18.60
C LYS A 332 -2.52 10.61 -18.45
N SER A 333 -3.80 10.76 -18.10
CA SER A 333 -4.44 12.07 -17.89
C SER A 333 -3.66 12.89 -16.86
N VAL A 334 -3.39 12.31 -15.68
CA VAL A 334 -2.68 13.01 -14.61
C VAL A 334 -1.25 13.37 -15.02
N VAL A 335 -0.54 12.48 -15.73
CA VAL A 335 0.81 12.76 -16.22
C VAL A 335 0.79 13.87 -17.27
N ASP A 336 -0.16 13.87 -18.19
CA ASP A 336 -0.28 14.90 -19.22
C ASP A 336 -0.65 16.25 -18.59
N ASP A 337 -1.59 16.29 -17.65
CA ASP A 337 -1.94 17.51 -16.88
C ASP A 337 -0.72 18.07 -16.14
N SER A 338 0.12 17.19 -15.57
CA SER A 338 1.34 17.62 -14.88
C SER A 338 2.40 18.26 -15.76
N ARG A 339 2.43 17.91 -17.06
CA ARG A 339 3.34 18.51 -18.04
C ARG A 339 2.85 19.88 -18.51
N VAL A 340 1.53 20.08 -18.52
CA VAL A 340 0.91 21.34 -18.93
C VAL A 340 1.03 22.38 -17.81
N ASP A 341 0.90 21.96 -16.56
CA ASP A 341 1.11 22.82 -15.40
C ASP A 341 2.62 22.96 -15.10
N LEU A 342 3.30 23.82 -15.87
CA LEU A 342 4.72 24.17 -15.66
C LEU A 342 5.02 24.76 -14.27
N ASN A 343 3.97 25.03 -13.47
CA ASN A 343 4.03 25.70 -12.19
C ASN A 343 3.61 24.80 -11.00
N GLN A 344 3.60 23.47 -11.11
CA GLN A 344 3.17 22.59 -10.00
C GLN A 344 3.83 22.92 -8.64
N CYS A 345 5.12 23.25 -8.69
CA CYS A 345 5.92 23.65 -7.52
C CYS A 345 6.13 25.17 -7.40
N SER A 346 5.18 26.00 -7.89
CA SER A 346 5.27 27.46 -7.86
C SER A 346 4.72 28.10 -6.60
#